data_AF-G2QYD2-F1
#
_entry.id   AF-G2QYD2-F1
#
_cell.length_a   1.000
_cell.length_b   1.000
_cell.length_c   1.000
_cell.angle_alpha   90.00
_cell.angle_beta   90.00
_cell.angle_gamma   90.00
#
_symmetry.space_group_name_H-M   'P 1'
#
loop_
_entity.id
_entity.type
_entity.pdbx_description
1 polymer ?
#
loop_
_entity_poly.entity_id
_entity_poly.type
_entity_poly.pdbx_seq_one_letter_code
_entity_poly.pdbx_strand_id
1 'polypeptide(L)'
;MLTHLATLLLLPLGAFALAVPELGHHPGAVSLSERAVSPNMTCGAANAGYTCPAEAACCSQYGYCGSTEAFCLATAGCQARYSNGTSACYAPKPGVSVTIDGTCGTTGAGKNGYRCPANATVVSCCSAA
;
A
#
# COMPACT_ATOMS: atom_id res chain seq x y z
N MET A 1 21.47 -82.16 -14.88
CA MET A 1 21.07 -82.20 -16.30
C MET A 1 19.91 -81.22 -16.48
N LEU A 2 19.96 -80.41 -17.54
CA LEU A 2 18.93 -79.47 -18.06
C LEU A 2 18.65 -78.22 -17.19
N THR A 3 19.23 -77.05 -17.44
CA THR A 3 19.10 -76.05 -18.56
C THR A 3 17.90 -75.10 -18.43
N HIS A 4 18.22 -73.80 -18.60
CA HIS A 4 17.37 -72.62 -18.81
C HIS A 4 16.72 -72.01 -17.54
N LEU A 5 16.71 -70.71 -17.29
CA LEU A 5 16.81 -69.57 -18.19
C LEU A 5 17.65 -68.45 -17.56
N ALA A 6 18.63 -67.97 -18.31
CA ALA A 6 19.22 -66.66 -18.14
C ALA A 6 18.24 -65.62 -18.70
N THR A 7 17.80 -64.67 -17.88
CA THR A 7 17.25 -63.39 -18.35
C THR A 7 18.16 -62.28 -17.88
N LEU A 8 19.19 -62.06 -18.71
CA LEU A 8 19.91 -60.81 -18.83
C LEU A 8 18.89 -59.76 -19.31
N LEU A 9 18.41 -58.87 -18.44
CA LEU A 9 17.72 -57.65 -18.87
C LEU A 9 18.50 -56.44 -18.36
N LEU A 10 19.27 -55.92 -19.32
CA LEU A 10 19.88 -54.61 -19.48
C LEU A 10 19.37 -53.49 -18.54
N LEU A 11 20.35 -52.81 -17.92
CA LEU A 11 20.24 -51.52 -17.23
C LEU A 11 19.46 -50.48 -18.06
N PRO A 12 18.86 -49.50 -17.39
CA PRO A 12 19.48 -48.19 -17.48
C PRO A 12 19.80 -47.64 -16.09
N LEU A 13 21.02 -47.10 -15.98
CA LEU A 13 21.39 -46.08 -15.00
C LEU A 13 20.52 -44.85 -15.28
N GLY A 14 19.27 -44.91 -14.83
CA GLY A 14 18.26 -43.88 -15.01
C GLY A 14 18.37 -42.84 -13.91
N ALA A 15 19.15 -41.81 -14.21
CA ALA A 15 18.99 -40.42 -13.79
C ALA A 15 18.69 -40.15 -12.30
N PHE A 16 19.71 -39.61 -11.63
CA PHE A 16 19.57 -38.55 -10.64
C PHE A 16 18.37 -37.63 -10.95
N ALA A 17 17.27 -37.79 -10.23
CA ALA A 17 16.26 -36.75 -10.11
C ALA A 17 16.81 -35.73 -9.11
N LEU A 18 17.44 -34.71 -9.68
CA LEU A 18 17.88 -33.50 -9.01
C LEU A 18 16.71 -32.80 -8.33
N ALA A 19 16.98 -32.31 -7.11
CA ALA A 19 16.49 -31.06 -6.55
C ALA A 19 15.02 -30.69 -6.80
N VAL A 20 14.24 -30.73 -5.72
CA VAL A 20 13.05 -29.87 -5.57
C VAL A 20 13.56 -28.49 -5.08
N PRO A 21 13.58 -27.43 -5.90
CA PRO A 21 13.29 -26.11 -5.39
C PRO A 21 11.79 -25.91 -5.55
N GLU A 22 11.10 -25.94 -4.41
CA GLU A 22 9.81 -25.27 -4.26
C GLU A 22 10.03 -23.78 -4.59
N LEU A 23 9.96 -23.43 -5.88
CA LEU A 23 9.61 -22.09 -6.29
C LEU A 23 8.12 -21.94 -5.99
N GLY A 24 7.87 -21.70 -4.71
CA GLY A 24 6.61 -21.22 -4.20
C GLY A 24 6.22 -20.00 -5.03
N HIS A 25 5.32 -20.22 -5.97
CA HIS A 25 4.51 -19.16 -6.52
C HIS A 25 3.59 -18.73 -5.39
N HIS A 26 4.02 -17.75 -4.60
CA HIS A 26 3.16 -17.04 -3.66
C HIS A 26 2.21 -16.16 -4.48
N PRO A 27 0.91 -16.49 -4.60
CA PRO A 27 -0.05 -15.55 -5.16
C PRO A 27 -0.41 -14.61 -4.00
N GLY A 28 0.30 -13.49 -3.82
CA GLY A 28 -0.04 -12.66 -2.66
C GLY A 28 0.72 -11.37 -2.41
N ALA A 29 1.76 -11.05 -3.17
CA ALA A 29 2.40 -9.74 -3.08
C ALA A 29 2.62 -9.20 -4.49
N VAL A 30 1.57 -8.64 -5.07
CA VAL A 30 1.72 -7.79 -6.26
C VAL A 30 2.62 -6.64 -5.85
N SER A 31 3.84 -6.61 -6.40
CA SER A 31 4.78 -5.51 -6.20
C SER A 31 4.06 -4.20 -6.50
N LEU A 32 4.24 -3.19 -5.65
CA LEU A 32 3.70 -1.85 -5.93
C LEU A 32 4.17 -1.31 -7.28
N SER A 33 5.29 -1.82 -7.79
CA SER A 33 5.86 -1.53 -9.10
C SER A 33 5.08 -2.12 -10.29
N GLU A 34 4.20 -3.09 -10.06
CA GLU A 34 3.39 -3.75 -11.11
C GLU A 34 2.00 -3.12 -11.26
N ARG A 35 1.57 -2.31 -10.27
CA ARG A 35 0.24 -1.70 -10.27
C ARG A 35 0.20 -0.53 -11.24
N ALA A 36 -0.76 -0.58 -12.16
CA ALA A 36 -0.97 0.48 -13.13
C ALA A 36 -1.29 1.82 -12.43
N VAL A 37 -0.76 2.89 -13.00
CA VAL A 37 -1.13 4.25 -12.62
C VAL A 37 -2.57 4.52 -13.07
N SER A 38 -3.33 5.16 -12.20
CA SER A 38 -4.74 5.49 -12.40
C SER A 38 -4.98 6.29 -13.69
N PRO A 39 -5.93 5.88 -14.56
CA PRO A 39 -6.28 6.61 -15.77
C PRO A 39 -7.22 7.80 -15.52
N ASN A 40 -7.87 7.88 -14.36
CA ASN A 40 -8.96 8.83 -14.08
C ASN A 40 -8.95 9.35 -12.63
N MET A 41 -7.76 9.42 -12.03
CA MET A 41 -7.54 9.82 -10.63
C MET A 41 -8.25 8.95 -9.56
N THR A 42 -8.73 7.75 -9.89
CA THR A 42 -9.25 6.78 -8.92
C THR A 42 -8.19 5.77 -8.51
N CYS A 43 -8.16 5.38 -7.25
CA CYS A 43 -7.13 4.50 -6.69
C CYS A 43 -7.73 3.57 -5.64
N GLY A 44 -6.96 2.60 -5.16
CA GLY A 44 -7.44 1.71 -4.10
C GLY A 44 -7.91 0.37 -4.61
N ALA A 45 -8.18 -0.55 -3.67
CA ALA A 45 -8.64 -1.91 -3.99
C ALA A 45 -9.93 -1.93 -4.83
N ALA A 46 -10.84 -0.99 -4.56
CA ALA A 46 -12.11 -0.86 -5.26
C ALA A 46 -11.98 -0.37 -6.70
N ASN A 47 -10.85 0.24 -7.06
CA ASN A 47 -10.59 0.82 -8.37
C ASN A 47 -9.49 0.03 -9.09
N ALA A 48 -9.72 -1.28 -9.28
CA ALA A 48 -8.79 -2.21 -9.94
C ALA A 48 -7.37 -2.27 -9.31
N GLY A 49 -7.19 -1.76 -8.10
CA GLY A 49 -5.89 -1.66 -7.46
C GLY A 49 -4.96 -0.60 -8.05
N TYR A 50 -5.51 0.40 -8.75
CA TYR A 50 -4.74 1.50 -9.33
C TYR A 50 -3.94 2.27 -8.26
N THR A 51 -2.77 2.72 -8.67
CA THR A 51 -1.92 3.65 -7.93
C THR A 51 -2.10 5.07 -8.41
N CYS A 52 -1.69 6.04 -7.60
CA CYS A 52 -1.75 7.44 -7.97
C CYS A 52 -0.55 7.90 -8.81
N PRO A 53 -0.73 8.88 -9.70
CA PRO A 53 0.37 9.50 -10.43
C PRO A 53 1.19 10.41 -9.49
N ALA A 54 2.37 10.83 -9.92
CA ALA A 54 3.34 11.52 -9.04
C ALA A 54 2.85 12.89 -8.58
N GLU A 55 2.03 13.57 -9.38
CA GLU A 55 1.51 14.92 -9.11
C GLU A 55 0.37 14.92 -8.08
N ALA A 56 -0.24 13.75 -7.86
CA ALA A 56 -1.37 13.50 -6.96
C ALA A 56 -1.13 12.23 -6.13
N ALA A 57 0.07 12.13 -5.55
CA ALA A 57 0.67 10.88 -5.08
C ALA A 57 -0.14 10.07 -4.06
N CYS A 58 -1.06 10.68 -3.33
CA CYS A 58 -1.73 10.05 -2.20
C CYS A 58 -3.10 9.50 -2.59
N CYS A 59 -3.34 8.22 -2.27
CA CYS A 59 -4.66 7.62 -2.40
C CYS A 59 -5.48 7.84 -1.13
N SER A 60 -6.55 8.62 -1.19
CA SER A 60 -7.45 8.85 -0.04
C SER A 60 -8.23 7.59 0.33
N GLN A 61 -8.81 7.56 1.55
CA GLN A 61 -9.74 6.48 1.95
C GLN A 61 -10.95 6.34 1.02
N TYR A 62 -11.29 7.40 0.28
CA TYR A 62 -12.41 7.43 -0.65
C TYR A 62 -12.06 6.90 -2.05
N GLY A 63 -10.82 6.48 -2.28
CA GLY A 63 -10.39 5.90 -3.55
C GLY A 63 -10.10 6.94 -4.62
N TYR A 64 -9.68 8.13 -4.22
CA TYR A 64 -9.26 9.21 -5.14
C TYR A 64 -7.84 9.69 -4.85
N CYS A 65 -7.12 10.03 -5.91
CA CYS A 65 -5.77 10.57 -5.87
C CYS A 65 -5.75 12.07 -5.56
N GLY A 66 -4.78 12.51 -4.77
CA GLY A 66 -4.56 13.92 -4.45
C GLY A 66 -3.24 14.16 -3.73
N SER A 67 -2.95 15.43 -3.43
CA SER A 67 -1.69 15.87 -2.81
C SER A 67 -1.86 16.71 -1.54
N THR A 68 -3.11 16.97 -1.13
CA THR A 68 -3.38 17.73 0.10
C THR A 68 -3.43 16.81 1.31
N GLU A 69 -3.44 17.41 2.51
CA GLU A 69 -3.47 16.66 3.77
C GLU A 69 -4.69 15.76 3.92
N ALA A 70 -5.84 16.14 3.36
CA ALA A 70 -7.04 15.32 3.33
C ALA A 70 -6.85 14.00 2.55
N PHE A 71 -5.85 13.93 1.66
CA PHE A 71 -5.49 12.73 0.90
C PHE A 71 -4.29 12.02 1.52
N CYS A 72 -3.29 12.76 1.98
CA CYS A 72 -1.98 12.23 2.34
C CYS A 72 -1.82 11.88 3.82
N LEU A 73 -2.63 12.45 4.72
CA LEU A 73 -2.52 12.14 6.12
C LEU A 73 -2.99 10.71 6.41
N ALA A 74 -2.17 9.96 7.15
CA ALA A 74 -2.54 8.62 7.62
C ALA A 74 -3.81 8.68 8.49
N THR A 75 -3.98 9.75 9.27
CA THR A 75 -5.18 10.04 10.07
C THR A 75 -6.41 10.41 9.25
N ALA A 76 -6.23 10.82 7.98
CA ALA A 76 -7.31 11.00 6.99
C ALA A 76 -7.64 9.71 6.23
N GLY A 77 -6.96 8.60 6.56
CA GLY A 77 -7.15 7.31 5.91
C GLY A 77 -6.40 7.12 4.58
N CYS A 78 -5.28 7.82 4.39
CA CYS A 78 -4.41 7.61 3.23
C CYS A 78 -4.03 6.12 3.06
N GLN A 79 -4.27 5.56 1.87
CA GLN A 79 -4.04 4.17 1.53
C GLN A 79 -2.65 3.96 0.92
N ALA A 80 -1.60 3.84 1.74
CA ALA A 80 -0.20 3.79 1.29
C ALA A 80 0.12 2.74 0.22
N ARG A 81 -0.61 1.61 0.20
CA ARG A 81 -0.45 0.55 -0.81
C ARG A 81 -0.94 0.95 -2.20
N TYR A 82 -1.75 2.00 -2.31
CA TYR A 82 -2.33 2.49 -3.56
C TYR A 82 -1.87 3.91 -3.88
N SER A 83 -0.93 4.43 -3.10
CA SER A 83 -0.25 5.70 -3.36
C SER A 83 0.95 5.50 -4.28
N ASN A 84 1.53 6.59 -4.77
CA ASN A 84 2.78 6.61 -5.51
C ASN A 84 3.97 6.31 -4.57
N GLY A 85 4.07 5.06 -4.13
CA GLY A 85 5.01 4.60 -3.13
C GLY A 85 4.47 4.65 -1.69
N THR A 86 5.06 3.83 -0.82
CA THR A 86 4.60 3.66 0.58
C THR A 86 4.78 4.89 1.45
N SER A 87 5.69 5.78 1.08
CA SER A 87 6.01 7.01 1.84
C SER A 87 5.16 8.21 1.44
N ALA A 88 4.26 8.07 0.47
CA ALA A 88 3.36 9.15 0.08
C ALA A 88 2.36 9.50 1.21
N CYS A 89 1.96 8.52 2.01
CA CYS A 89 1.15 8.75 3.21
C CYS A 89 2.03 9.10 4.40
N TYR A 90 1.66 10.11 5.19
CA TYR A 90 2.44 10.55 6.35
C TYR A 90 1.57 10.86 7.56
N ALA A 91 2.14 10.78 8.76
CA ALA A 91 1.47 11.19 9.98
C ALA A 91 1.40 12.73 10.08
N PRO A 92 0.37 13.29 10.73
CA PRO A 92 0.34 14.72 11.05
C PRO A 92 1.59 15.17 11.77
N LYS A 93 2.15 16.31 11.36
CA LYS A 93 3.25 16.96 12.07
C LYS A 93 2.68 18.07 12.98
N PRO A 94 2.91 18.00 14.31
CA PRO A 94 2.40 19.01 15.23
C PRO A 94 2.79 20.44 14.83
N GLY A 95 1.81 21.34 14.79
CA GLY A 95 1.96 22.75 14.39
C GLY A 95 2.16 22.98 12.88
N VAL A 96 2.34 21.92 12.09
CA VAL A 96 2.62 22.00 10.65
C VAL A 96 1.48 21.44 9.81
N SER A 97 0.83 20.37 10.23
CA SER A 97 -0.28 19.84 9.46
C SER A 97 -1.55 20.69 9.67
N VAL A 98 -2.23 21.11 8.61
CA VAL A 98 -3.53 21.77 8.71
C VAL A 98 -4.60 20.76 9.10
N THR A 99 -5.55 21.21 9.90
CA THR A 99 -6.68 20.39 10.31
C THR A 99 -7.55 19.98 9.12
N ILE A 100 -8.00 18.72 9.16
CA ILE A 100 -8.94 18.13 8.19
C ILE A 100 -10.33 17.94 8.80
N ASP A 101 -10.47 18.12 10.12
CA ASP A 101 -11.66 17.79 10.91
C ASP A 101 -12.12 18.95 11.82
N GLY A 102 -11.45 20.11 11.77
CA GLY A 102 -11.77 21.25 12.62
C GLY A 102 -11.32 21.10 14.08
N THR A 103 -10.41 20.15 14.35
CA THR A 103 -9.68 20.06 15.62
C THR A 103 -8.25 20.58 15.45
N CYS A 104 -7.70 21.25 16.47
CA CYS A 104 -6.37 21.86 16.42
C CYS A 104 -5.65 21.71 17.76
N GLY A 105 -4.32 21.80 17.76
CA GLY A 105 -3.49 21.68 18.96
C GLY A 105 -3.23 20.23 19.35
N THR A 106 -2.71 20.05 20.58
CA THR A 106 -2.34 18.75 21.18
C THR A 106 -3.14 18.41 22.44
N THR A 107 -4.18 19.20 22.76
CA THR A 107 -5.04 19.05 23.94
C THR A 107 -6.50 18.94 23.54
N GLY A 108 -7.33 18.34 24.41
CA GLY A 108 -8.77 18.18 24.20
C GLY A 108 -9.10 17.43 22.89
N ALA A 109 -9.86 18.10 22.01
CA ALA A 109 -10.21 17.58 20.68
C ALA A 109 -9.01 17.47 19.73
N GLY A 110 -8.00 18.33 19.88
CA GLY A 110 -6.79 18.31 19.06
C GLY A 110 -5.79 17.28 19.56
N LYS A 111 -5.94 16.00 19.22
CA LYS A 111 -4.96 14.95 19.60
C LYS A 111 -3.82 14.80 18.58
N ASN A 112 -4.05 15.26 17.35
CA ASN A 112 -3.15 15.06 16.21
C ASN A 112 -2.16 16.22 16.00
N GLY A 113 -2.21 17.28 16.82
CA GLY A 113 -1.28 18.40 16.69
C GLY A 113 -1.57 19.34 15.52
N TYR A 114 -2.75 19.27 14.91
CA TYR A 114 -3.07 20.11 13.75
C TYR A 114 -3.01 21.61 14.06
N ARG A 115 -2.71 22.41 13.05
CA ARG A 115 -2.91 23.86 13.07
C ARG A 115 -4.14 24.25 12.24
N CYS A 116 -4.62 25.46 12.43
CA CYS A 116 -5.66 26.03 11.57
C CYS A 116 -5.10 26.50 10.22
N PRO A 117 -5.93 26.55 9.16
CA PRO A 117 -5.62 27.28 7.94
C PRO A 117 -5.39 28.75 8.27
N ALA A 118 -4.48 29.42 7.54
CA ALA A 118 -4.13 30.82 7.80
C ALA A 118 -5.31 31.81 7.67
N ASN A 119 -6.35 31.45 6.91
CA ASN A 119 -7.54 32.29 6.72
C ASN A 119 -8.63 32.03 7.79
N ALA A 120 -8.51 30.98 8.59
CA ALA A 120 -9.51 30.66 9.60
C ALA A 120 -9.25 31.44 10.89
N THR A 121 -10.29 32.01 11.48
CA THR A 121 -10.19 32.51 12.86
C THR A 121 -10.01 31.32 13.81
N VAL A 122 -9.24 31.50 14.89
CA VAL A 122 -9.02 30.44 15.88
C VAL A 122 -10.34 29.89 16.46
N VAL A 123 -11.38 30.72 16.55
CA VAL A 123 -12.73 30.35 17.02
C VAL A 123 -13.51 29.52 15.99
N SER A 124 -13.28 29.71 14.69
CA SER A 124 -14.00 29.00 13.64
C SER A 124 -13.36 27.66 13.23
N CYS A 125 -12.22 27.30 13.81
CA CYS A 125 -11.40 26.19 13.31
C CYS A 125 -10.74 25.33 14.39
N CYS A 126 -10.50 25.88 15.58
CA CYS A 126 -10.27 25.06 16.74
C CYS A 126 -11.62 24.88 17.42
N SER A 127 -12.28 23.74 17.21
CA SER A 127 -13.25 23.29 18.21
C SER A 127 -12.51 23.27 19.54
N ALA A 128 -12.74 24.29 20.37
CA ALA A 128 -11.93 24.53 21.55
C ALA A 128 -11.87 23.25 22.39
N ALA A 129 -10.65 22.91 22.80
CA ALA A 129 -10.36 21.84 23.74
C ALA A 129 -11.18 21.97 25.03
#